data_AF-I2H1G3-F1
#
_entry.id   AF-I2H1G3-F1
#
_cell.length_a   1.000
_cell.length_b   1.000
_cell.length_c   1.000
_cell.angle_alpha   90.00
_cell.angle_beta   90.00
_cell.angle_gamma   90.00
#
_symmetry.space_group_name_H-M   'P 1'
#
loop_
_entity.id
_entity.type
_entity.pdbx_description
1 polymer ?
#
loop_
_entity_poly.entity_id
_entity_poly.type
_entity_poly.pdbx_seq_one_letter_code
_entity_poly.pdbx_strand_id
1 'polypeptide(L)'
;MEYPVVIAIVFLFITNFLNWTSQYHASIRAKLFSSNTKLTSEYKSKLAKRHEYVLENNSISAQDNYAKWTKNNRAISKLDIELKKLKELISQNDSVNLKLFKRLRLVALTVPFMAIKLYYGKKIVYRLPFDNLFPQIMTLMVSKGFASLALLPLNYYKSGGKLESISGLPICLGIYVWALTSVLKNLEFLVKFIFFTEPVIKPNPLRPTTTTESKDLKIEQDLVGLD
;
A
#
# COMPACT_ATOMS: atom_id res chain seq x y z
N MET A 1 1.31 -25.55 -24.37
CA MET A 1 0.92 -24.77 -23.17
C MET A 1 -0.56 -24.44 -23.28
N GLU A 2 -1.37 -24.85 -22.32
CA GLU A 2 -2.80 -24.52 -22.34
C GLU A 2 -3.00 -23.00 -22.12
N TYR A 3 -3.81 -22.35 -22.96
CA TYR A 3 -4.23 -20.94 -22.85
C TYR A 3 -4.52 -20.44 -21.41
N PRO A 4 -5.21 -21.19 -20.52
CA PRO A 4 -5.46 -20.75 -19.14
C PRO A 4 -4.20 -20.48 -18.31
N VAL A 5 -3.08 -21.18 -18.58
CA VAL A 5 -1.83 -20.97 -17.84
C VAL A 5 -1.23 -19.61 -18.20
N VAL A 6 -1.21 -19.27 -19.50
CA VAL A 6 -0.70 -17.99 -20.00
C VAL A 6 -1.55 -16.84 -19.47
N ILE A 7 -2.88 -16.97 -19.51
CA ILE A 7 -3.81 -15.96 -18.99
C ILE A 7 -3.58 -15.72 -17.49
N ALA A 8 -3.40 -16.79 -16.70
CA ALA A 8 -3.14 -16.67 -15.26
C ALA A 8 -1.81 -15.96 -14.97
N ILE A 9 -0.77 -16.26 -15.74
CA ILE A 9 0.55 -15.60 -15.62
C ILE A 9 0.45 -14.11 -15.98
N VAL A 10 -0.22 -13.77 -17.08
CA VAL A 10 -0.42 -12.37 -17.50
C VAL A 10 -1.18 -11.59 -16.44
N PHE A 11 -2.28 -12.15 -15.92
CA PHE A 11 -3.04 -11.52 -14.84
C PHE A 11 -2.17 -11.32 -13.59
N LEU A 12 -1.34 -12.29 -13.25
CA LEU A 12 -0.43 -12.20 -12.11
C LEU A 12 0.57 -11.06 -12.29
N PHE A 13 1.20 -10.94 -13.46
CA PHE A 13 2.11 -9.84 -13.75
C PHE A 13 1.41 -8.49 -13.69
N ILE A 14 0.21 -8.36 -14.29
CA ILE A 14 -0.60 -7.13 -14.22
C ILE A 14 -0.91 -6.79 -12.76
N THR A 15 -1.35 -7.75 -11.95
CA THR A 15 -1.68 -7.50 -10.54
C THR A 15 -0.47 -7.05 -9.72
N ASN A 16 0.68 -7.68 -9.91
CA ASN A 16 1.91 -7.31 -9.21
C ASN A 16 2.46 -5.97 -9.69
N PHE A 17 2.43 -5.71 -11.00
CA PHE A 17 2.83 -4.43 -11.56
C PHE A 17 1.97 -3.29 -11.00
N LEU A 18 0.64 -3.43 -10.99
CA LEU A 18 -0.27 -2.43 -10.40
C LEU A 18 -0.04 -2.22 -8.89
N ASN A 19 0.35 -3.27 -8.16
CA ASN A 19 0.67 -3.16 -6.74
C ASN A 19 1.97 -2.38 -6.53
N TRP A 20 2.99 -2.67 -7.33
CA TRP A 20 4.27 -1.99 -7.29
C TRP A 20 4.12 -0.51 -7.65
N THR A 21 3.35 -0.19 -8.69
CA THR A 21 3.10 1.20 -9.12
C THR A 21 2.12 1.96 -8.23
N SER A 22 1.55 1.33 -7.19
CA SER A 22 0.54 1.97 -6.33
C SER A 22 1.02 3.26 -5.66
N GLN A 23 2.32 3.42 -5.43
CA GLN A 23 2.92 4.68 -4.95
C GLN A 23 2.88 5.78 -6.03
N TYR A 24 3.27 5.45 -7.27
CA TYR A 24 3.23 6.36 -8.42
C TYR A 24 1.82 6.78 -8.83
N HIS A 25 0.83 5.93 -8.54
CA HIS A 25 -0.56 6.24 -8.86
C HIS A 25 -1.13 7.38 -8.01
N ALA A 26 -0.41 7.98 -7.05
CA ALA A 26 -0.92 9.14 -6.30
C ALA A 26 -1.24 10.33 -7.22
N SER A 27 -0.37 10.65 -8.17
CA SER A 27 -0.56 11.73 -9.14
C SER A 27 -1.67 11.40 -10.14
N ILE A 28 -1.71 10.15 -10.62
CA ILE A 28 -2.74 9.66 -11.55
C ILE A 28 -4.12 9.59 -10.85
N ARG A 29 -4.18 9.16 -9.59
CA ARG A 29 -5.40 9.19 -8.76
C ARG A 29 -5.87 10.61 -8.55
N ALA A 30 -4.98 11.53 -8.21
CA ALA A 30 -5.30 12.94 -8.05
C ALA A 30 -5.86 13.55 -9.34
N LYS A 31 -5.43 13.05 -10.52
CA LYS A 31 -5.89 13.49 -11.85
C LYS A 31 -7.19 12.82 -12.30
N LEU A 32 -7.39 11.53 -12.02
CA LEU A 32 -8.59 10.76 -12.40
C LEU A 32 -9.78 10.99 -11.47
N PHE A 33 -9.52 11.15 -10.17
CA PHE A 33 -10.53 11.40 -9.15
C PHE A 33 -10.52 12.87 -8.70
N SER A 34 -10.12 13.78 -9.60
CA SER A 34 -9.91 15.22 -9.37
C SER A 34 -11.21 16.00 -9.12
N SER A 35 -12.09 15.50 -8.25
CA SER A 35 -13.25 16.24 -7.73
C SER A 35 -12.83 17.52 -6.99
N ASN A 36 -11.55 17.62 -6.59
CA ASN A 36 -11.03 18.68 -5.73
C ASN A 36 -10.25 19.80 -6.42
N THR A 37 -10.28 19.94 -7.76
CA THR A 37 -9.55 21.03 -8.44
C THR A 37 -9.88 22.42 -7.85
N LYS A 38 -11.11 22.65 -7.40
CA LYS A 38 -11.51 23.89 -6.70
C LYS A 38 -10.94 24.01 -5.29
N LEU A 39 -11.03 22.97 -4.46
CA LEU A 39 -10.48 22.98 -3.09
C LEU A 39 -8.96 23.10 -3.09
N THR A 40 -8.28 22.43 -4.02
CA THR A 40 -6.83 22.50 -4.17
C THR A 40 -6.38 23.85 -4.74
N SER A 41 -7.13 24.45 -5.67
CA SER A 41 -6.82 25.79 -6.18
C SER A 41 -7.07 26.87 -5.13
N GLU A 42 -8.14 26.76 -4.33
CA GLU A 42 -8.41 27.64 -3.20
C GLU A 42 -7.34 27.50 -2.10
N TYR A 43 -6.87 26.28 -1.84
CA TYR A 43 -5.76 26.05 -0.91
C TYR A 43 -4.49 26.77 -1.37
N LYS A 44 -4.12 26.59 -2.66
CA LYS A 44 -2.94 27.24 -3.24
C LYS A 44 -3.05 28.77 -3.25
N SER A 45 -4.21 29.33 -3.55
CA SER A 45 -4.41 30.78 -3.56
C SER A 45 -4.33 31.38 -2.15
N LYS A 46 -4.90 30.72 -1.14
CA LYS A 46 -4.78 31.14 0.27
C LYS A 46 -3.37 30.98 0.82
N LEU A 47 -2.65 29.93 0.40
CA LEU A 47 -1.25 29.74 0.76
C LEU A 47 -0.37 30.86 0.19
N ALA A 48 -0.57 31.24 -1.07
CA ALA A 48 0.13 32.36 -1.69
C ALA A 48 -0.16 33.68 -0.95
N LYS A 49 -1.43 33.96 -0.63
CA LYS A 49 -1.81 35.14 0.17
C LYS A 49 -1.19 35.15 1.57
N ARG A 50 -1.13 33.99 2.23
CA ARG A 50 -0.45 33.88 3.54
C ARG A 50 1.03 34.24 3.41
N HIS A 51 1.70 33.71 2.37
CA HIS A 51 3.10 34.01 2.11
C HIS A 51 3.32 35.51 1.87
N GLU A 52 2.45 36.14 1.09
CA GLU A 52 2.46 37.60 0.86
C GLU A 52 2.35 38.40 2.18
N TYR A 53 1.41 38.05 3.07
CA TYR A 53 1.28 38.72 4.37
C TYR A 53 2.48 38.48 5.29
N VAL A 54 3.10 37.31 5.26
CA VAL A 54 4.31 37.03 6.04
C VAL A 54 5.48 37.88 5.55
N LEU A 55 5.68 37.97 4.22
CA LEU A 55 6.70 38.84 3.64
C LEU A 55 6.47 40.31 3.99
N GLU A 56 5.22 40.79 3.87
CA GLU A 56 4.87 42.15 4.24
C GLU A 56 5.14 42.40 5.73
N ASN A 57 4.73 41.48 6.61
CA ASN A 57 4.94 41.63 8.05
C ASN A 57 6.43 41.62 8.44
N ASN A 58 7.25 40.84 7.75
CA ASN A 58 8.70 40.79 7.97
C ASN A 58 9.41 42.06 7.47
N SER A 59 8.83 42.79 6.53
CA SER A 59 9.35 44.07 6.03
C SER A 59 9.04 45.29 6.90
N ILE A 60 8.21 45.12 7.94
CA ILE A 60 7.71 46.22 8.78
C ILE A 60 8.28 46.10 10.19
N SER A 61 8.80 47.20 10.74
CA SER A 61 9.17 47.30 12.16
C SER A 61 7.93 47.21 13.05
N ALA A 62 7.90 46.23 13.95
CA ALA A 62 6.78 46.00 14.86
C ALA A 62 6.59 47.13 15.89
N GLN A 63 7.67 47.88 16.20
CA GLN A 63 7.65 48.97 17.18
C GLN A 63 7.04 50.24 16.57
N ASP A 64 7.45 50.60 15.34
CA ASP A 64 7.02 51.83 14.69
C ASP A 64 5.61 51.71 14.09
N ASN A 65 5.25 50.52 13.62
CA ASN A 65 4.00 50.25 12.91
C ASN A 65 3.17 49.16 13.60
N TYR A 66 3.09 49.20 14.93
CA TYR A 66 2.41 48.19 15.74
C TYR A 66 0.97 47.87 15.30
N ALA A 67 0.20 48.89 14.92
CA ALA A 67 -1.17 48.72 14.44
C ALA A 67 -1.25 47.90 13.14
N LYS A 68 -0.34 48.17 12.20
CA LYS A 68 -0.26 47.44 10.92
C LYS A 68 0.24 46.01 11.13
N TRP A 69 1.29 45.84 11.94
CA TRP A 69 1.84 44.54 12.31
C TRP A 69 0.79 43.64 12.95
N THR A 70 0.04 44.16 13.92
CA THR A 70 -1.01 43.40 14.62
C THR A 70 -2.15 43.02 13.67
N LYS A 71 -2.53 43.90 12.73
CA LYS A 71 -3.55 43.62 11.71
C LYS A 71 -3.11 42.50 10.77
N ASN A 72 -1.85 42.53 10.32
CA ASN A 72 -1.28 41.49 9.45
C ASN A 72 -1.20 40.13 10.19
N ASN A 73 -0.78 40.11 11.45
CA ASN A 73 -0.80 38.89 12.26
C ASN A 73 -2.19 38.31 12.46
N ARG A 74 -3.23 39.15 12.67
CA ARG A 74 -4.62 38.67 12.73
C ARG A 74 -5.07 38.06 11.40
N ALA A 75 -4.67 38.65 10.27
CA ALA A 75 -4.96 38.10 8.94
C ALA A 75 -4.25 36.75 8.70
N ILE A 76 -2.98 36.63 9.09
CA ILE A 76 -2.21 35.38 9.01
C ILE A 76 -2.87 34.28 9.86
N SER A 77 -3.22 34.57 11.11
CA SER A 77 -3.90 33.62 12.00
C SER A 77 -5.24 33.16 11.42
N LYS A 78 -6.01 34.07 10.80
CA LYS A 78 -7.26 33.71 10.12
C LYS A 78 -7.00 32.78 8.93
N LEU A 79 -6.00 33.10 8.09
CA LEU A 79 -5.61 32.26 6.96
C LEU A 79 -5.09 30.89 7.41
N ASP A 80 -4.37 30.80 8.52
CA ASP A 80 -3.89 29.53 9.08
C ASP A 80 -5.03 28.61 9.53
N ILE A 81 -6.09 29.18 10.12
CA ILE A 81 -7.31 28.42 10.47
C ILE A 81 -8.00 27.92 9.20
N GLU A 82 -8.15 28.78 8.19
CA GLU A 82 -8.78 28.42 6.92
C GLU A 82 -7.97 27.37 6.15
N LEU A 83 -6.65 27.48 6.13
CA LEU A 83 -5.74 26.51 5.49
C LEU A 83 -5.77 25.16 6.20
N LYS A 84 -5.79 25.14 7.54
CA LYS A 84 -5.96 23.89 8.31
C LYS A 84 -7.28 23.21 7.97
N LYS A 85 -8.38 23.96 7.92
CA LYS A 85 -9.71 23.45 7.55
C LYS A 85 -9.72 22.90 6.11
N LEU A 86 -9.14 23.61 5.15
CA LEU A 86 -9.04 23.14 3.76
C LEU A 86 -8.17 21.87 3.65
N LYS A 87 -7.04 21.83 4.36
CA LYS A 87 -6.16 20.66 4.39
C LYS A 87 -6.88 19.43 4.93
N GLU A 88 -7.67 19.60 5.99
CA GLU A 88 -8.47 18.53 6.56
C GLU A 88 -9.51 18.02 5.56
N LEU A 89 -10.25 18.92 4.91
CA LEU A 89 -11.23 18.55 3.87
C LEU A 89 -10.59 17.82 2.68
N ILE A 90 -9.42 18.27 2.21
CA ILE A 90 -8.65 17.60 1.16
C ILE A 90 -8.26 16.19 1.61
N SER A 91 -7.72 16.05 2.83
CA SER A 91 -7.30 14.75 3.38
C SER A 91 -8.46 13.78 3.57
N GLN A 92 -9.63 14.27 4.01
CA GLN A 92 -10.84 13.47 4.17
C GLN A 92 -11.31 12.96 2.81
N ASN A 93 -11.35 13.81 1.78
CA ASN A 93 -11.74 13.41 0.44
C ASN A 93 -10.74 12.42 -0.18
N ASP A 94 -9.44 12.64 0.01
CA ASP A 94 -8.40 11.70 -0.43
C ASP A 94 -8.56 10.33 0.23
N SER A 95 -8.92 10.28 1.52
CA SER A 95 -9.19 9.02 2.22
C SER A 95 -10.38 8.27 1.64
N VAL A 96 -11.43 8.99 1.22
CA VAL A 96 -12.62 8.41 0.56
C VAL A 96 -12.24 7.87 -0.81
N ASN A 97 -11.51 8.65 -1.61
CA ASN A 97 -11.02 8.23 -2.92
C ASN A 97 -10.11 7.00 -2.84
N LEU A 98 -9.24 6.94 -1.83
CA LEU A 98 -8.39 5.77 -1.57
C LEU A 98 -9.23 4.53 -1.24
N LYS A 99 -10.30 4.67 -0.43
CA LYS A 99 -11.21 3.57 -0.12
C LYS A 99 -11.95 3.10 -1.37
N LEU A 100 -12.46 4.01 -2.18
CA LEU A 100 -13.15 3.69 -3.44
C LEU A 100 -12.21 3.00 -4.43
N PHE A 101 -10.99 3.51 -4.61
CA PHE A 101 -10.00 2.89 -5.48
C PHE A 101 -9.62 1.48 -5.01
N LYS A 102 -9.45 1.28 -3.69
CA LYS A 102 -9.19 -0.05 -3.13
C LYS A 102 -10.34 -1.03 -3.41
N ARG A 103 -11.59 -0.57 -3.28
CA ARG A 103 -12.79 -1.38 -3.61
C ARG A 103 -12.87 -1.70 -5.10
N LEU A 104 -12.67 -0.70 -5.96
CA LEU A 104 -12.67 -0.88 -7.41
C LEU A 104 -11.58 -1.86 -7.84
N ARG A 105 -10.36 -1.73 -7.30
CA ARG A 105 -9.27 -2.67 -7.55
C ARG A 105 -9.62 -4.09 -7.10
N LEU A 106 -10.25 -4.24 -5.94
CA LEU A 106 -10.67 -5.55 -5.44
C LEU A 106 -11.68 -6.19 -6.42
N VAL A 107 -12.69 -5.45 -6.84
CA VAL A 107 -13.74 -5.96 -7.74
C VAL A 107 -13.23 -6.18 -9.16
N ALA A 108 -12.44 -5.26 -9.71
CA ALA A 108 -12.00 -5.32 -11.10
C ALA A 108 -10.82 -6.28 -11.33
N LEU A 109 -10.00 -6.53 -10.31
CA LEU A 109 -8.75 -7.27 -10.47
C LEU A 109 -8.69 -8.51 -9.59
N THR A 110 -8.90 -8.35 -8.28
CA THR A 110 -8.76 -9.47 -7.33
C THR A 110 -9.84 -10.51 -7.53
N VAL A 111 -11.11 -10.10 -7.72
CA VAL A 111 -12.23 -11.03 -7.89
C VAL A 111 -12.12 -11.84 -9.18
N PRO A 112 -11.91 -11.25 -10.38
CA PRO A 112 -11.71 -12.02 -11.60
C PRO A 112 -10.50 -12.95 -11.53
N PHE A 113 -9.39 -12.49 -10.94
CA PHE A 113 -8.22 -13.33 -10.73
C PHE A 113 -8.54 -14.53 -9.82
N MET A 114 -9.27 -14.31 -8.73
CA MET A 114 -9.70 -15.38 -7.83
C MET A 114 -10.66 -16.35 -8.51
N ALA A 115 -11.59 -15.87 -9.34
CA ALA A 115 -12.50 -16.71 -10.11
C ALA A 115 -11.74 -17.61 -11.11
N ILE A 116 -10.81 -17.04 -11.87
CA ILE A 116 -9.94 -17.79 -12.80
C ILE A 116 -9.11 -18.82 -12.01
N LYS A 117 -8.53 -18.41 -10.87
CA LYS A 117 -7.72 -19.28 -10.01
C LYS A 117 -8.54 -20.43 -9.42
N LEU A 118 -9.81 -20.23 -9.07
CA LEU A 118 -10.67 -21.29 -8.57
C LEU A 118 -11.17 -22.22 -9.69
N TYR A 119 -11.58 -21.66 -10.82
CA TYR A 119 -12.14 -22.41 -11.93
C TYR A 119 -11.09 -23.28 -12.64
N TYR A 120 -9.95 -22.67 -13.02
CA TYR A 120 -8.84 -23.39 -13.66
C TYR A 120 -7.82 -23.94 -12.67
N GLY A 121 -8.01 -23.70 -11.37
CA GLY A 121 -7.07 -24.05 -10.32
C GLY A 121 -6.65 -25.51 -10.36
N LYS A 122 -7.60 -26.41 -10.59
CA LYS A 122 -7.44 -27.89 -10.59
C LYS A 122 -6.71 -28.46 -11.80
N LYS A 123 -6.41 -27.65 -12.83
CA LYS A 123 -5.72 -28.12 -14.02
C LYS A 123 -4.26 -28.46 -13.71
N ILE A 124 -3.80 -29.59 -14.22
CA ILE A 124 -2.42 -30.04 -14.06
C ILE A 124 -1.55 -29.29 -15.07
N VAL A 125 -0.58 -28.53 -14.58
CA VAL A 125 0.33 -27.73 -15.41
C VAL A 125 1.59 -28.52 -15.76
N TYR A 126 2.10 -29.26 -14.78
CA TYR A 126 3.37 -29.96 -14.89
C TYR A 126 3.27 -31.28 -14.12
N ARG A 127 4.03 -32.29 -14.54
CA ARG A 127 4.20 -33.55 -13.80
C ARG A 127 5.68 -33.74 -13.53
N LEU A 128 6.05 -33.88 -12.26
CA LEU A 128 7.42 -34.26 -11.92
C LEU A 128 7.60 -35.76 -12.19
N PRO A 129 8.79 -36.18 -12.65
CA PRO A 129 9.09 -37.57 -12.99
C PRO A 129 9.33 -38.47 -11.77
N PHE A 130 9.29 -37.94 -10.55
CA PHE A 130 9.61 -38.66 -9.32
C PHE A 130 8.37 -38.86 -8.44
N ASP A 131 8.12 -40.10 -8.04
CA ASP A 131 6.85 -40.51 -7.41
C ASP A 131 6.82 -40.48 -5.88
N ASN A 132 7.88 -40.01 -5.19
CA ASN A 132 7.94 -40.00 -3.71
C ASN A 132 8.72 -38.82 -3.11
N LEU A 133 8.74 -37.65 -3.77
CA LEU A 133 9.49 -36.48 -3.27
C LEU A 133 8.89 -35.85 -2.00
N PHE A 134 7.59 -35.97 -1.80
CA PHE A 134 6.87 -35.29 -0.71
C PHE A 134 6.02 -36.27 0.09
N PRO A 135 5.75 -35.96 1.38
CA PRO A 135 4.76 -36.70 2.17
C PRO A 135 3.40 -36.74 1.46
N GLN A 136 2.64 -37.82 1.64
CA GLN A 136 1.37 -38.05 0.92
C GLN A 136 0.39 -36.88 1.02
N ILE A 137 0.32 -36.21 2.17
CA ILE A 137 -0.52 -35.02 2.39
C ILE A 137 -0.09 -33.87 1.47
N MET A 138 1.23 -33.66 1.34
CA MET A 138 1.80 -32.64 0.46
C MET A 138 1.59 -33.00 -1.00
N THR A 139 1.73 -34.27 -1.38
CA THR A 139 1.42 -34.75 -2.74
C THR A 139 -0.05 -34.51 -3.08
N LEU A 140 -0.97 -34.79 -2.15
CA LEU A 140 -2.39 -34.51 -2.31
C LEU A 140 -2.68 -33.01 -2.42
N MET A 141 -2.00 -32.19 -1.62
CA MET A 141 -2.10 -30.73 -1.71
C MET A 141 -1.60 -30.28 -3.08
N VAL A 142 -0.39 -30.67 -3.49
CA VAL A 142 0.26 -30.31 -4.76
C VAL A 142 -0.56 -30.72 -5.98
N SER A 143 -1.22 -31.87 -5.91
CA SER A 143 -2.05 -32.42 -6.98
C SER A 143 -3.42 -31.77 -7.09
N LYS A 144 -4.12 -31.57 -5.97
CA LYS A 144 -5.54 -31.17 -5.96
C LYS A 144 -5.79 -29.75 -5.45
N GLY A 145 -4.76 -29.03 -4.99
CA GLY A 145 -4.86 -27.69 -4.42
C GLY A 145 -5.14 -27.68 -2.91
N PHE A 146 -5.06 -26.50 -2.27
CA PHE A 146 -5.34 -26.34 -0.83
C PHE A 146 -6.74 -26.81 -0.40
N ALA A 147 -7.71 -26.85 -1.30
CA ALA A 147 -9.05 -27.35 -1.01
C ALA A 147 -9.04 -28.85 -0.64
N SER A 148 -8.09 -29.64 -1.15
CA SER A 148 -7.97 -31.06 -0.78
C SER A 148 -7.51 -31.26 0.65
N LEU A 149 -6.71 -30.33 1.18
CA LEU A 149 -6.28 -30.32 2.58
C LEU A 149 -7.47 -30.03 3.52
N ALA A 150 -8.31 -29.06 3.16
CA ALA A 150 -9.51 -28.75 3.93
C ALA A 150 -10.53 -29.90 3.93
N LEU A 151 -10.61 -30.65 2.83
CA LEU A 151 -11.51 -31.80 2.68
C LEU A 151 -10.88 -33.12 3.17
N LEU A 152 -9.64 -33.10 3.63
CA LEU A 152 -8.92 -34.28 4.09
C LEU A 152 -9.64 -35.06 5.20
N PRO A 153 -10.17 -34.45 6.28
CA PRO A 153 -10.90 -35.20 7.31
C PRO A 153 -12.17 -35.88 6.78
N LEU A 154 -12.89 -35.20 5.87
CA LEU A 154 -14.09 -35.76 5.25
C LEU A 154 -13.76 -36.94 4.32
N ASN A 155 -12.70 -36.79 3.54
CA ASN A 155 -12.22 -37.85 2.65
C ASN A 155 -11.65 -39.03 3.44
N TYR A 156 -10.96 -38.78 4.56
CA TYR A 156 -10.43 -39.82 5.43
C TYR A 156 -11.55 -40.69 6.03
N TYR A 157 -12.63 -40.04 6.48
CA TYR A 157 -13.83 -40.73 6.96
C TYR A 157 -14.51 -41.54 5.86
N LYS A 158 -14.69 -40.95 4.67
CA LYS A 158 -15.35 -41.60 3.53
C LYS A 158 -14.54 -42.76 2.92
N SER A 159 -13.21 -42.65 2.90
CA SER A 159 -12.31 -43.64 2.31
C SER A 159 -11.85 -44.72 3.30
N GLY A 160 -12.46 -44.80 4.49
CA GLY A 160 -12.15 -45.85 5.47
C GLY A 160 -10.70 -45.81 5.96
N GLY A 161 -10.12 -44.62 6.10
CA GLY A 161 -8.76 -44.45 6.63
C GLY A 161 -7.62 -44.59 5.61
N LYS A 162 -7.91 -44.78 4.32
CA LYS A 162 -6.89 -44.85 3.26
C LYS A 162 -6.75 -43.52 2.52
N LEU A 163 -5.50 -43.05 2.37
CA LEU A 163 -5.16 -41.94 1.49
C LEU A 163 -5.02 -42.46 0.05
N GLU A 164 -5.58 -41.72 -0.91
CA GLU A 164 -5.43 -42.05 -2.33
C GLU A 164 -3.96 -41.96 -2.75
N SER A 165 -3.42 -43.04 -3.31
CA SER A 165 -2.09 -43.05 -3.92
C SER A 165 -2.18 -42.45 -5.32
N ILE A 166 -1.56 -41.29 -5.50
CA ILE A 166 -1.48 -40.60 -6.79
C ILE A 166 -0.18 -41.04 -7.47
N SER A 167 -0.28 -41.64 -8.66
CA SER A 167 0.87 -41.95 -9.51
C SER A 167 1.34 -40.69 -10.22
N GLY A 168 2.62 -40.34 -10.16
CA GLY A 168 3.12 -39.04 -10.58
C GLY A 168 2.95 -37.97 -9.50
N LEU A 169 3.78 -36.92 -9.57
CA LEU A 169 3.54 -35.69 -8.82
C LEU A 169 2.99 -34.60 -9.77
N PRO A 170 1.68 -34.60 -10.08
CA PRO A 170 1.08 -33.54 -10.87
C PRO A 170 1.02 -32.25 -10.05
N ILE A 171 1.49 -31.16 -10.63
CA ILE A 171 1.42 -29.82 -10.05
C ILE A 171 0.20 -29.11 -10.61
N CYS A 172 -0.69 -28.77 -9.69
CA CYS A 172 -1.93 -28.03 -9.92
C CYS A 172 -1.65 -26.54 -10.22
N LEU A 173 -2.37 -25.94 -11.18
CA LEU A 173 -2.22 -24.52 -11.56
C LEU A 173 -2.35 -23.58 -10.35
N GLY A 174 -3.30 -23.84 -9.46
CA GLY A 174 -3.52 -23.00 -8.27
C GLY A 174 -2.30 -22.88 -7.36
N ILE A 175 -1.49 -23.94 -7.28
CA ILE A 175 -0.28 -24.00 -6.45
C ILE A 175 0.91 -23.43 -7.19
N TYR A 176 1.00 -23.68 -8.50
CA TYR A 176 1.98 -23.03 -9.35
C TYR A 176 1.86 -21.50 -9.28
N VAL A 177 0.64 -20.98 -9.45
CA VAL A 177 0.33 -19.55 -9.33
C VAL A 177 0.63 -19.05 -7.92
N TRP A 178 0.29 -19.81 -6.88
CA TRP A 178 0.60 -19.42 -5.49
C TRP A 178 2.11 -19.33 -5.25
N ALA A 179 2.88 -20.34 -5.65
CA ALA A 179 4.33 -20.36 -5.50
C ALA A 179 4.97 -19.17 -6.24
N LEU A 180 4.54 -18.90 -7.47
CA LEU A 180 5.01 -17.75 -8.25
C LEU A 180 4.70 -16.41 -7.55
N THR A 181 3.49 -16.24 -7.01
CA THR A 181 3.17 -15.03 -6.24
C THR A 181 4.03 -14.87 -4.99
N SER A 182 4.34 -15.97 -4.28
CA SER A 182 5.16 -15.94 -3.08
C SER A 182 6.61 -15.54 -3.41
N VAL A 183 7.19 -16.11 -4.47
CA VAL A 183 8.53 -15.75 -4.94
C VAL A 183 8.60 -14.28 -5.34
N LEU A 184 7.63 -13.78 -6.09
CA LEU A 184 7.62 -12.37 -6.51
C LEU A 184 7.48 -11.40 -5.34
N LYS A 185 6.68 -11.74 -4.31
CA LYS A 185 6.58 -10.93 -3.09
C LYS A 185 7.87 -10.91 -2.29
N ASN A 186 8.55 -12.05 -2.17
CA ASN A 186 9.85 -12.13 -1.49
C ASN A 186 10.91 -11.33 -2.25
N LEU A 187 10.89 -11.37 -3.58
CA LEU A 187 11.80 -10.59 -4.41
C LEU A 187 11.51 -9.09 -4.29
N GLU A 188 10.23 -8.69 -4.30
CA GLU A 188 9.84 -7.30 -4.04
C GLU A 188 10.30 -6.83 -2.64
N PHE A 189 10.13 -7.66 -1.62
CA PHE A 189 10.61 -7.38 -0.27
C PHE A 189 12.13 -7.20 -0.24
N LEU A 190 12.88 -8.07 -0.90
CA LEU A 190 14.34 -8.02 -0.94
C LEU A 190 14.83 -6.75 -1.65
N VAL A 191 14.20 -6.37 -2.76
CA VAL A 191 14.49 -5.10 -3.46
C VAL A 191 14.19 -3.90 -2.55
N LYS A 192 13.05 -3.90 -1.86
CA LYS A 192 12.70 -2.85 -0.90
C LYS A 192 13.69 -2.78 0.26
N PHE A 193 14.09 -3.94 0.77
CA PHE A 193 15.05 -4.03 1.87
C PHE A 193 16.40 -3.44 1.47
N ILE A 194 16.94 -3.84 0.31
CA ILE A 194 18.26 -3.41 -0.15
C ILE A 194 18.31 -1.94 -0.55
N PHE A 195 17.29 -1.44 -1.27
CA PHE A 195 17.35 -0.11 -1.88
C PHE A 195 16.65 1.00 -1.08
N PHE A 196 15.67 0.65 -0.23
CA PHE A 196 14.76 1.65 0.37
C PHE A 196 14.67 1.59 1.90
N THR A 197 15.44 0.72 2.57
CA THR A 197 15.44 0.69 4.04
C THR A 197 16.39 1.74 4.58
N GLU A 198 15.82 2.77 5.21
CA GLU A 198 16.59 3.73 6.02
C GLU A 198 17.29 2.98 7.16
N PRO A 199 18.53 3.36 7.52
CA PRO A 199 19.26 2.71 8.60
C PRO A 199 18.43 2.76 9.88
N VAL A 200 18.20 1.59 10.49
CA VAL A 200 17.45 1.48 11.74
C VAL A 200 18.16 2.32 12.80
N ILE A 201 17.56 3.45 13.17
CA ILE A 201 17.99 4.27 14.29
C ILE A 201 17.81 3.41 15.54
N LYS A 202 18.93 2.95 16.11
CA LYS A 202 18.90 2.17 17.36
C LYS A 202 18.16 3.00 18.41
N PRO A 203 17.21 2.43 19.16
CA PRO A 203 16.53 3.16 20.23
C PRO A 203 17.59 3.68 21.20
N ASN A 204 17.61 5.00 21.37
CA ASN A 204 18.49 5.67 22.31
C ASN A 204 18.19 5.09 23.71
N PRO A 205 19.15 4.48 24.42
CA PRO A 205 18.87 3.93 25.74
C PRO A 205 18.32 5.06 26.62
N LEU A 206 17.17 4.79 27.24
CA LEU A 206 16.42 5.72 28.07
C LEU A 206 17.37 6.43 29.04
N ARG A 207 17.62 7.72 28.79
CA ARG A 207 18.22 8.61 29.77
C ARG A 207 17.18 8.79 30.88
N PRO A 208 17.46 8.48 32.15
CA PRO A 208 16.48 8.67 33.22
C PRO A 208 16.06 10.14 33.27
N THR A 209 14.74 10.35 33.23
CA THR A 209 14.08 11.64 33.27
C THR A 209 14.46 12.40 34.55
N THR A 210 15.30 13.43 34.43
CA THR A 210 15.34 14.50 35.43
C THR A 210 14.54 15.66 34.86
N THR A 211 13.40 15.92 35.47
CA THR A 211 12.54 17.07 35.25
C THR A 211 13.31 18.36 35.53
N THR A 212 13.64 19.16 34.50
CA THR A 212 13.67 20.63 34.61
C THR A 212 13.52 21.27 33.23
N GLU A 213 12.68 22.30 33.20
CA GLU A 213 12.33 23.27 32.16
C GLU A 213 13.39 23.58 31.07
N SER A 214 12.92 23.66 29.83
CA SER A 214 13.22 24.78 28.90
C SER A 214 12.35 24.64 27.66
N LYS A 215 11.47 25.62 27.45
CA LYS A 215 10.41 25.63 26.43
C LYS A 215 10.77 26.45 25.19
N ASP A 216 12.02 26.88 25.05
CA ASP A 216 12.46 27.78 23.98
C ASP A 216 13.58 27.09 23.18
N LEU A 217 13.26 26.63 21.95
CA LEU A 217 14.19 26.43 20.81
C LEU A 217 13.60 25.63 19.62
N LYS A 218 12.30 25.28 19.63
CA LYS A 218 11.71 24.44 18.57
C LYS A 218 11.24 25.17 17.29
N ILE A 219 11.77 26.35 16.98
CA ILE A 219 11.35 27.13 15.81
C ILE A 219 12.32 27.02 14.60
N GLU A 220 13.55 26.51 14.77
CA GLU A 220 14.57 26.65 13.73
C GLU A 220 14.79 25.44 12.78
N GLN A 221 14.02 24.35 12.91
CA GLN A 221 14.27 23.11 12.13
C GLN A 221 13.24 22.76 11.06
N ASP A 222 12.17 23.55 10.88
CA ASP A 222 11.16 23.29 9.83
C ASP A 222 11.49 23.96 8.48
N LEU A 223 12.68 24.54 8.31
CA LEU A 223 13.09 25.29 7.10
C LEU A 223 14.06 24.55 6.14
N VAL A 224 14.51 23.33 6.45
CA VAL A 224 15.53 22.62 5.63
C VAL A 224 15.01 21.29 5.07
N GLY A 225 13.78 21.27 4.57
CA GLY A 225 13.14 20.04 4.11
C GLY A 225 12.26 20.18 2.87
N LEU A 226 12.57 21.13 1.99
CA LEU A 226 11.93 21.26 0.67
C LEU A 226 12.95 21.87 -0.31
N ASP A 227 13.84 21.02 -0.83
CA ASP A 227 14.43 21.14 -2.17
C ASP A 227 14.15 19.84 -2.92
#